data_AF-A0AAN7UT32-F1
#
_entry.id   AF-A0AAN7UT32-F1
#
_cell.length_a   1.000
_cell.length_b   1.000
_cell.length_c   1.000
_cell.angle_alpha   90.00
_cell.angle_beta   90.00
_cell.angle_gamma   90.00
#
_symmetry.space_group_name_H-M   'P 1'
#
loop_
_entity.id
_entity.type
_entity.pdbx_description
1 polymer ?
#
loop_
_entity_poly.entity_id
_entity_poly.type
_entity_poly.pdbx_seq_one_letter_code
_entity_poly.pdbx_strand_id
1 'polypeptide(L)'
;MASEVQPSEDDICWLFNELERYHRRPPWFNEPDPFDPVDPIFQRDTVVYLAYRGAKRRAIGSTRFMGQANLRQKIDELDNATPSYKEAVVSKISEMITVDLRDEVISWADERGRKKRQLCVLFHLPLFTDVDLGPRNMSATPSVPSDGVATTMTSTNDSPRVPSRNAMAASLTIMSPPIHPTQVPTPTLEEARHNPRRHSFDRLSMSKAEIILPDHLFGALDKLYSTEQETFSVRVGMEYQNADDGTLSLGISSDHIDPIAETLFGIHLLSSKKNRYYRIGKASIAPGLVQDCAIDSILGFFGELLTGAIQASAIFELDRVNKSSTTQAVALQISHDHVNDPGILILHIGLCSFVNIWKTLSPVKPIPLGIPYSESIPPLGVAMVRTYFYMRHMGLTYSKPFALHPLDLEVVFDDAQPTPCWIIGKNQQIYWRRCFMRVYSNTNKYFAQASCEICDGQCIVPEGKELFLGGKGGYVKVQE
;
A
#
# COMPACT_ATOMS: atom_id res chain seq x y z
N MET A 1 42.75 39.01 6.78
CA MET A 1 41.45 38.69 6.16
C MET A 1 41.20 37.21 6.39
N ALA A 2 40.28 36.85 7.27
CA ALA A 2 39.89 35.45 7.43
C ALA A 2 39.12 35.05 6.17
N SER A 3 39.56 33.98 5.49
CA SER A 3 38.83 33.43 4.35
C SER A 3 37.45 33.01 4.84
N GLU A 4 36.41 33.60 4.26
CA GLU A 4 35.02 33.24 4.53
C GLU A 4 34.84 31.77 4.13
N VAL A 5 34.59 30.91 5.12
CA VAL A 5 34.41 29.48 4.89
C VAL A 5 33.04 29.29 4.26
N GLN A 6 33.04 29.06 2.95
CA GLN A 6 31.83 28.74 2.20
C GLN A 6 31.35 27.34 2.57
N PRO A 7 30.05 27.14 2.88
CA PRO A 7 29.51 25.82 3.14
C PRO A 7 29.58 24.94 1.91
N SER A 8 29.94 23.67 2.13
CA SER A 8 30.00 22.67 1.07
C SER A 8 28.62 22.48 0.46
N GLU A 9 28.54 22.27 -0.86
CA GLU A 9 27.27 21.94 -1.53
C GLU A 9 26.65 20.68 -0.93
N ASP A 10 27.50 19.72 -0.54
CA ASP A 10 27.09 18.50 0.12
C ASP A 10 26.30 18.75 1.40
N ASP A 11 26.69 19.74 2.21
CA ASP A 11 26.03 20.09 3.48
C ASP A 11 24.65 20.72 3.29
N ILE A 12 24.47 21.41 2.18
CA ILE A 12 23.22 22.09 1.84
C ILE A 12 22.25 21.07 1.23
N CYS A 13 22.74 20.23 0.33
CA CYS A 13 21.95 19.22 -0.37
C CYS A 13 21.29 18.22 0.58
N TRP A 14 21.97 17.76 1.64
CA TRP A 14 21.34 16.79 2.55
C TRP A 14 20.23 17.41 3.41
N LEU A 15 20.38 18.67 3.84
CA LEU A 15 19.33 19.39 4.57
C LEU A 15 18.14 19.71 3.68
N PHE A 16 18.41 20.13 2.45
CA PHE A 16 17.38 20.40 1.45
C PHE A 16 16.61 19.12 1.09
N ASN A 17 17.30 18.01 0.83
CA ASN A 17 16.70 16.70 0.60
C ASN A 17 15.84 16.24 1.79
N GLU A 18 16.11 16.72 3.00
CA GLU A 18 15.28 16.42 4.16
C GLU A 18 13.95 17.18 4.13
N LEU A 19 13.91 18.39 3.58
CA LEU A 19 12.66 19.13 3.35
C LEU A 19 11.81 18.48 2.27
N GLU A 20 12.40 18.13 1.14
CA GLU A 20 11.65 17.55 0.01
C GLU A 20 11.02 16.19 0.36
N ARG A 21 11.61 15.45 1.30
CA ARG A 21 11.00 14.21 1.81
C ARG A 21 9.63 14.43 2.43
N TYR A 22 9.34 15.64 2.90
CA TYR A 22 8.06 15.99 3.48
C TYR A 22 7.18 16.71 2.44
N HIS A 23 6.64 15.96 1.48
CA HIS A 23 5.53 16.45 0.62
C HIS A 23 4.19 16.60 1.38
N ARG A 24 4.19 16.32 2.69
CA ARG A 24 3.06 16.45 3.60
C ARG A 24 3.61 16.79 4.98
N ARG A 25 2.79 17.48 5.77
CA ARG A 25 3.06 17.81 7.16
C ARG A 25 3.54 16.57 7.94
N PRO A 26 4.77 16.57 8.50
CA PRO A 26 5.25 15.42 9.25
C PRO A 26 4.43 15.21 10.53
N PRO A 27 4.21 13.96 10.96
CA PRO A 27 3.39 13.65 12.14
C PRO A 27 3.96 14.30 13.42
N TRP A 28 5.29 14.40 13.51
CA TRP A 28 5.99 15.02 14.63
C TRP A 28 6.03 16.55 14.60
N PHE A 29 5.47 17.20 13.58
CA PHE A 29 5.51 18.67 13.43
C PHE A 29 5.01 19.40 14.69
N ASN A 30 3.96 18.86 15.33
CA ASN A 30 3.34 19.44 16.52
C ASN A 30 3.89 18.88 17.85
N GLU A 31 4.67 17.82 17.81
CA GLU A 31 5.22 17.22 19.02
C GLU A 31 6.26 18.18 19.61
N PRO A 32 6.40 18.27 20.94
CA PRO A 32 7.57 18.90 21.53
C PRO A 32 8.83 18.20 21.03
N ASP A 33 9.93 18.94 20.90
CA ASP A 33 11.21 18.33 20.57
C ASP A 33 11.71 17.54 21.78
N PRO A 34 11.88 16.21 21.68
CA PRO A 34 12.41 15.43 22.80
C PRO A 34 13.93 15.57 22.95
N PHE A 35 14.59 16.34 22.08
CA PHE A 35 16.04 16.44 21.98
C PHE A 35 16.57 17.84 22.36
N ASP A 36 17.90 17.97 22.40
CA ASP A 36 18.58 19.22 22.73
C ASP A 36 18.03 20.41 21.92
N PRO A 37 17.92 21.60 22.55
CA PRO A 37 17.38 22.78 21.91
C PRO A 37 18.10 23.04 20.58
N VAL A 38 17.31 23.24 19.51
CA VAL A 38 17.83 23.61 18.20
C VAL A 38 18.55 24.95 18.31
N ASP A 39 19.72 25.07 17.68
CA ASP A 39 20.50 26.32 17.68
C ASP A 39 19.61 27.49 17.20
N PRO A 40 19.57 28.63 17.92
CA PRO A 40 18.77 29.80 17.55
C PRO A 40 19.00 30.31 16.12
N ILE A 41 20.17 30.04 15.52
CA ILE A 41 20.47 30.42 14.14
C ILE A 41 19.52 29.73 13.16
N PHE A 42 19.26 28.43 13.33
CA PHE A 42 18.33 27.68 12.48
C PHE A 42 16.87 28.04 12.73
N GLN A 43 16.54 28.63 13.89
CA GLN A 43 15.16 29.03 14.22
C GLN A 43 14.72 30.33 13.51
N ARG A 44 15.63 31.07 12.87
CA ARG A 44 15.32 32.33 12.18
C ARG A 44 14.44 32.14 10.95
N ASP A 45 14.56 31.02 10.25
CA ASP A 45 13.71 30.65 9.11
C ASP A 45 12.92 29.38 9.48
N THR A 46 11.59 29.45 9.37
CA THR A 46 10.70 28.35 9.78
C THR A 46 10.90 27.09 8.93
N VAL A 47 11.21 27.24 7.64
CA VAL A 47 11.43 26.11 6.74
C VAL A 47 12.76 25.45 7.07
N VAL A 48 13.83 26.24 7.19
CA VAL A 48 15.16 25.72 7.54
C VAL A 48 15.16 25.07 8.92
N TYR A 49 14.46 25.65 9.88
CA TYR A 49 14.23 25.06 11.20
C TYR A 49 13.62 23.65 11.09
N LEU A 50 12.60 23.47 10.26
CA LEU A 50 11.93 22.18 10.09
C LEU A 50 12.82 21.14 9.38
N ALA A 51 13.61 21.58 8.39
CA ALA A 51 14.61 20.75 7.72
C ALA A 51 15.58 20.13 8.73
N TYR A 52 16.21 21.01 9.49
CA TYR A 52 17.23 20.66 10.47
C TYR A 52 16.63 19.83 11.61
N ARG A 53 15.44 20.20 12.08
CA ARG A 53 14.70 19.44 13.09
C ARG A 53 14.36 18.03 12.62
N GLY A 54 13.83 17.89 11.41
CA GLY A 54 13.47 16.59 10.82
C GLY A 54 14.68 15.67 10.70
N ALA A 55 15.81 16.22 10.24
CA ALA A 55 17.07 15.50 10.18
C ALA A 55 17.53 15.01 11.55
N LYS A 56 17.51 15.88 12.58
CA LYS A 56 17.90 15.53 13.95
C LYS A 56 17.05 14.40 14.52
N ARG A 57 15.73 14.46 14.32
CA ARG A 57 14.82 13.38 14.74
C ARG A 57 15.13 12.05 14.06
N ARG A 58 15.48 12.05 12.77
CA ARG A 58 15.83 10.82 12.05
C ARG A 58 17.20 10.27 12.41
N ALA A 59 18.16 11.15 12.64
CA ALA A 59 19.47 10.76 13.12
C ALA A 59 19.34 10.03 14.46
N ILE A 60 18.53 10.55 15.39
CA ILE A 60 18.40 9.98 16.74
C ILE A 60 17.34 8.87 16.82
N GLY A 61 16.36 8.85 15.91
CA GLY A 61 15.25 7.91 15.91
C GLY A 61 15.65 6.43 15.95
N SER A 62 14.79 5.59 16.53
CA SER A 62 15.01 4.15 16.69
C SER A 62 15.01 3.38 15.36
N THR A 63 14.46 3.95 14.30
CA THR A 63 14.41 3.38 12.96
C THR A 63 15.79 3.39 12.31
N ARG A 64 16.36 2.20 12.09
CA ARG A 64 17.66 2.06 11.40
C ARG A 64 17.47 2.17 9.88
N PHE A 65 18.24 3.05 9.23
CA PHE A 65 18.31 3.14 7.77
C PHE A 65 19.76 3.31 7.30
N MET A 66 20.03 2.89 6.07
CA MET A 66 21.34 3.05 5.44
C MET A 66 21.65 4.56 5.31
N GLY A 67 22.75 5.01 5.91
CA GLY A 67 23.13 6.43 5.97
C GLY A 67 22.76 7.16 7.27
N GLN A 68 22.09 6.50 8.23
CA GLN A 68 21.77 7.12 9.53
C GLN A 68 23.04 7.55 10.31
N ALA A 69 24.11 6.75 10.25
CA ALA A 69 25.39 7.10 10.89
C ALA A 69 26.06 8.33 10.24
N ASN A 70 26.01 8.43 8.91
CA ASN A 70 26.50 9.59 8.18
C ASN A 70 25.67 10.85 8.53
N LEU A 71 24.35 10.71 8.61
CA LEU A 71 23.48 11.81 9.01
C LEU A 71 23.79 12.32 10.43
N ARG A 72 24.06 11.41 11.39
CA ARG A 72 24.52 11.78 12.74
C ARG A 72 25.82 12.58 12.69
N GLN A 73 26.81 12.08 11.95
CA GLN A 73 28.09 12.76 11.79
C GLN A 73 27.91 14.17 11.22
N LYS A 74 27.11 14.34 10.17
CA LYS A 74 26.86 15.66 9.56
C LYS A 74 26.14 16.63 10.49
N ILE A 75 25.21 16.13 11.31
CA ILE A 75 24.55 16.96 12.34
C ILE A 75 25.56 17.37 13.42
N ASP A 76 26.40 16.45 13.88
CA ASP A 76 27.43 16.75 14.87
C ASP A 76 28.45 17.77 14.32
N GLU A 77 28.87 17.63 13.06
CA GLU A 77 29.74 18.59 12.37
C GLU A 77 29.07 19.97 12.28
N LEU A 78 27.79 20.04 11.90
CA LEU A 78 27.04 21.28 11.80
C LEU A 78 26.79 21.93 13.17
N ASP A 79 26.52 21.15 14.21
CA ASP A 79 26.31 21.63 15.58
C ASP A 79 27.56 22.26 16.17
N ASN A 80 28.73 21.69 15.86
CA ASN A 80 30.03 22.20 16.28
C ASN A 80 30.61 23.28 15.36
N ALA A 81 29.95 23.59 14.24
CA ALA A 81 30.40 24.62 13.29
C ALA A 81 30.29 26.04 13.87
N THR A 82 31.07 26.97 13.31
CA THR A 82 31.03 28.37 13.74
C THR A 82 29.67 29.01 13.42
N PRO A 83 29.22 30.03 14.18
CA PRO A 83 28.00 30.76 13.88
C PRO A 83 27.93 31.28 12.44
N SER A 84 29.05 31.78 11.91
CA SER A 84 29.15 32.27 10.54
C SER A 84 28.89 31.17 9.50
N TYR A 85 29.35 29.94 9.76
CA TYR A 85 29.10 28.79 8.88
C TYR A 85 27.62 28.41 8.89
N LYS A 86 27.01 28.34 10.07
CA LYS A 86 25.58 28.05 10.24
C LYS A 86 24.71 29.09 9.53
N GLU A 87 25.05 30.38 9.65
CA GLU A 87 24.36 31.46 8.94
C GLU A 87 24.49 31.33 7.42
N ALA A 88 25.67 30.97 6.91
CA ALA A 88 25.88 30.73 5.48
C ALA A 88 25.06 29.52 4.97
N VAL A 89 24.96 28.44 5.76
CA VAL A 89 24.11 27.28 5.44
C VAL A 89 22.64 27.70 5.40
N VAL A 90 22.15 28.45 6.39
CA VAL A 90 20.77 28.95 6.42
C VAL A 90 20.47 29.82 5.21
N SER A 91 21.38 30.73 4.83
CA SER A 91 21.21 31.58 3.65
C SER A 91 21.07 30.76 2.37
N LYS A 92 22.01 29.84 2.13
CA LYS A 92 21.98 29.02 0.90
C LYS A 92 20.78 28.07 0.83
N ILE A 93 20.38 27.46 1.94
CA ILE A 93 19.14 26.65 1.95
C ILE A 93 17.94 27.54 1.64
N SER A 94 17.88 28.74 2.21
CA SER A 94 16.77 29.68 1.97
C SER A 94 16.69 30.13 0.51
N GLU A 95 17.83 30.24 -0.17
CA GLU A 95 17.95 30.53 -1.61
C GLU A 95 17.51 29.34 -2.49
N MET A 96 17.78 28.10 -2.06
CA MET A 96 17.40 26.89 -2.80
C MET A 96 15.91 26.54 -2.66
N ILE A 97 15.26 26.93 -1.55
CA ILE A 97 13.84 26.66 -1.32
C ILE A 97 12.98 27.44 -2.30
N THR A 98 12.18 26.72 -3.08
CA THR A 98 11.18 27.32 -3.98
C THR A 98 10.07 28.03 -3.20
N VAL A 99 9.45 29.04 -3.82
CA VAL A 99 8.33 29.78 -3.23
C VAL A 99 7.17 28.84 -2.89
N ASP A 100 6.86 27.88 -3.78
CA ASP A 100 5.79 26.92 -3.57
C ASP A 100 6.01 26.03 -2.34
N LEU A 101 7.23 25.50 -2.16
CA LEU A 101 7.57 24.68 -1.00
C LEU A 101 7.52 25.50 0.30
N ARG A 102 7.97 26.75 0.24
CA ARG A 102 7.90 27.69 1.36
C ARG A 102 6.45 27.96 1.77
N ASP A 103 5.57 28.22 0.81
CA ASP A 103 4.15 28.46 1.06
C ASP A 103 3.45 27.21 1.60
N GLU A 104 3.79 26.02 1.09
CA GLU A 104 3.27 24.75 1.60
C GLU A 104 3.65 24.55 3.07
N VAL A 105 4.92 24.73 3.42
CA VAL A 105 5.42 24.56 4.80
C VAL A 105 4.81 25.60 5.74
N ILE A 106 4.64 26.85 5.30
CA ILE A 106 3.96 27.90 6.07
C ILE A 106 2.49 27.53 6.29
N SER A 107 1.81 26.96 5.29
CA SER A 107 0.41 26.54 5.41
C SER A 107 0.19 25.50 6.52
N TRP A 108 1.18 24.62 6.78
CA TRP A 108 1.12 23.65 7.88
C TRP A 108 1.10 24.32 9.26
N ALA A 109 1.80 25.45 9.40
CA ALA A 109 1.79 26.27 10.60
C ALA A 109 0.43 26.98 10.80
N ASP A 110 -0.16 27.49 9.72
CA ASP A 110 -1.45 28.20 9.75
C ASP A 110 -2.65 27.29 10.06
N GLU A 111 -2.63 26.03 9.62
CA GLU A 111 -3.63 25.03 9.97
C GLU A 111 -3.73 24.80 11.50
N ARG A 112 -2.63 25.02 12.23
CA ARG A 112 -2.59 24.96 13.70
C ARG A 112 -3.49 26.05 14.32
N GLY A 113 -3.49 27.24 13.72
CA GLY A 113 -4.33 28.37 14.13
C GLY A 113 -5.81 28.10 13.86
N ARG A 114 -6.15 27.50 12.72
CA ARG A 114 -7.54 27.17 12.35
C ARG A 114 -8.15 26.11 13.26
N LYS A 115 -7.41 25.02 13.57
CA LYS A 115 -7.92 23.96 14.47
C LYS A 115 -8.07 24.43 15.93
N LYS A 116 -7.16 25.26 16.44
CA LYS A 116 -7.33 25.88 17.78
C LYS A 116 -8.50 26.85 17.85
N ARG A 117 -8.76 27.62 16.79
CA ARG A 117 -9.94 28.50 16.71
C ARG A 117 -11.24 27.71 16.60
N GLN A 118 -11.28 26.62 15.84
CA GLN A 118 -12.43 25.72 15.79
C GLN A 118 -12.75 25.08 17.15
N LEU A 119 -11.72 24.68 17.90
CA LEU A 119 -11.88 24.15 19.26
C LEU A 119 -12.34 25.23 20.27
N CYS A 120 -11.91 26.49 20.14
CA CYS A 120 -12.42 27.57 21.00
C CYS A 120 -13.89 27.94 20.71
N VAL A 121 -14.35 27.82 19.46
CA VAL A 121 -15.76 28.08 19.10
C VAL A 121 -16.70 26.96 19.59
N LEU A 122 -16.18 25.74 19.79
CA LEU A 122 -16.94 24.59 20.28
C LEU A 122 -17.09 24.51 21.82
N PHE A 123 -16.41 25.36 22.60
CA PHE A 123 -16.50 25.40 24.08
C PHE A 123 -17.21 26.63 24.66
N HIS A 124 -17.86 27.45 23.84
CA HIS A 124 -18.75 28.52 24.30
C HIS A 124 -20.19 28.30 23.80
N LEU A 125 -20.85 27.30 24.37
CA LEU A 125 -22.30 27.26 24.53
C LEU A 125 -22.60 27.41 26.03
N PRO A 126 -23.42 28.39 26.45
CA PRO A 126 -23.67 28.65 27.86
C PRO A 126 -24.69 27.64 28.40
N LEU A 127 -24.32 26.94 29.47
CA LEU A 127 -25.24 26.13 30.26
C LEU A 127 -25.75 26.96 31.44
N PHE A 128 -27.07 27.01 31.53
CA PHE A 128 -27.88 27.65 32.56
C PHE A 128 -27.48 27.23 33.98
N THR A 129 -27.36 28.22 34.87
CA THR A 129 -27.82 28.12 36.27
C THR A 129 -28.48 29.44 36.67
N ASP A 130 -29.54 29.30 37.45
CA ASP A 130 -30.62 30.26 37.70
C ASP A 130 -30.50 30.85 39.13
N VAL A 131 -31.16 32.00 39.38
CA VAL A 131 -31.51 32.65 40.69
C VAL A 131 -30.36 33.45 41.38
N ASP A 132 -30.42 34.75 41.77
CA ASP A 132 -31.54 35.65 42.13
C ASP A 132 -31.16 37.17 42.20
N LEU A 133 -32.21 38.02 42.24
CA LEU A 133 -32.35 39.42 42.74
C LEU A 133 -31.85 40.65 41.93
N GLY A 134 -32.82 41.55 41.60
CA GLY A 134 -32.73 42.77 40.76
C GLY A 134 -32.07 44.03 41.38
N PRO A 135 -32.43 45.31 41.03
CA PRO A 135 -33.63 45.80 40.32
C PRO A 135 -33.41 46.85 39.19
N ARG A 136 -34.49 47.06 38.40
CA ARG A 136 -34.97 48.29 37.71
C ARG A 136 -34.04 49.07 36.76
N ASN A 137 -34.47 49.21 35.49
CA ASN A 137 -35.11 50.46 35.03
C ASN A 137 -35.79 50.34 33.66
N MET A 138 -36.81 51.17 33.47
CA MET A 138 -37.86 51.14 32.45
C MET A 138 -37.47 51.79 31.11
N SER A 139 -38.38 51.58 30.12
CA SER A 139 -38.69 52.42 28.92
C SER A 139 -38.04 51.91 27.62
N ALA A 140 -38.72 51.77 26.47
CA ALA A 140 -40.09 52.04 26.07
C ALA A 140 -40.42 51.26 24.76
N THR A 141 -41.67 50.84 24.61
CA THR A 141 -42.41 50.62 23.35
C THR A 141 -42.53 51.93 22.55
N PRO A 142 -42.90 51.98 21.24
CA PRO A 142 -44.06 51.28 20.61
C PRO A 142 -43.78 50.87 19.13
N SER A 143 -44.65 50.39 18.24
CA SER A 143 -46.03 49.89 18.16
C SER A 143 -46.20 49.30 16.74
N VAL A 144 -47.00 48.25 16.60
CA VAL A 144 -47.61 47.74 15.35
C VAL A 144 -48.65 48.76 14.81
N PRO A 145 -49.14 48.71 13.54
CA PRO A 145 -50.21 47.78 13.11
C PRO A 145 -49.96 47.19 11.69
N SER A 146 -50.31 45.94 11.37
CA SER A 146 -51.64 45.31 11.15
C SER A 146 -52.21 45.52 9.73
N ASP A 147 -52.97 44.51 9.29
CA ASP A 147 -53.84 44.37 8.11
C ASP A 147 -53.16 43.78 6.85
N GLY A 148 -53.72 42.78 6.15
CA GLY A 148 -55.00 42.11 6.26
C GLY A 148 -55.42 41.55 4.89
N VAL A 149 -56.40 40.65 4.92
CA VAL A 149 -57.35 40.30 3.85
C VAL A 149 -57.08 39.02 3.01
N ALA A 150 -58.11 38.17 3.11
CA ALA A 150 -58.37 36.88 2.49
C ALA A 150 -58.74 36.95 1.00
N THR A 151 -58.82 35.79 0.32
CA THR A 151 -59.96 35.42 -0.55
C THR A 151 -59.98 33.90 -0.80
N THR A 152 -61.20 33.35 -0.75
CA THR A 152 -61.68 31.97 -0.84
C THR A 152 -62.09 31.57 -2.28
N MET A 153 -62.29 30.26 -2.54
CA MET A 153 -63.33 29.59 -3.39
C MET A 153 -62.73 28.42 -4.21
N THR A 154 -62.95 27.14 -3.82
CA THR A 154 -63.95 26.14 -4.37
C THR A 154 -63.75 25.82 -5.87
N SER A 155 -63.76 24.57 -6.38
CA SER A 155 -64.81 23.53 -6.24
C SER A 155 -64.47 22.24 -7.04
N THR A 156 -64.75 21.07 -6.44
CA THR A 156 -65.44 19.84 -6.96
C THR A 156 -64.95 18.94 -8.11
N ASN A 157 -65.23 17.64 -7.88
CA ASN A 157 -65.53 16.50 -8.78
C ASN A 157 -64.35 15.64 -9.27
N ASP A 158 -64.43 14.31 -9.38
CA ASP A 158 -65.30 13.26 -8.81
C ASP A 158 -64.63 11.92 -9.16
N SER A 159 -64.76 10.90 -8.29
CA SER A 159 -64.39 9.50 -8.58
C SER A 159 -65.46 8.79 -9.43
N PRO A 160 -65.17 7.65 -10.08
CA PRO A 160 -65.34 6.31 -9.44
C PRO A 160 -64.22 5.33 -9.88
N ARG A 161 -63.61 4.43 -9.09
CA ARG A 161 -63.98 3.41 -8.08
C ARG A 161 -64.54 2.08 -8.64
N VAL A 162 -63.84 0.98 -8.24
CA VAL A 162 -64.27 -0.44 -8.02
C VAL A 162 -64.22 -1.37 -9.27
N PRO A 163 -64.07 -2.73 -9.18
CA PRO A 163 -63.75 -3.68 -8.06
C PRO A 163 -62.72 -4.83 -8.30
N SER A 164 -62.19 -5.37 -7.16
CA SER A 164 -62.14 -6.81 -6.74
C SER A 164 -61.20 -7.80 -7.48
N ARG A 165 -60.56 -8.82 -6.88
CA ARG A 165 -61.05 -9.80 -5.89
C ARG A 165 -59.89 -10.72 -5.39
N ASN A 166 -59.91 -11.09 -4.10
CA ASN A 166 -59.62 -12.38 -3.40
C ASN A 166 -58.50 -13.33 -3.89
N ALA A 167 -57.86 -14.23 -3.13
CA ALA A 167 -57.73 -14.69 -1.74
C ALA A 167 -56.62 -15.79 -1.84
N MET A 168 -55.82 -16.16 -0.84
CA MET A 168 -56.10 -17.10 0.24
C MET A 168 -54.76 -17.42 0.93
N ALA A 169 -54.85 -17.81 2.21
CA ALA A 169 -53.77 -18.31 3.03
C ALA A 169 -53.35 -19.75 2.67
N ALA A 170 -52.09 -20.09 2.93
CA ALA A 170 -51.65 -21.44 3.31
C ALA A 170 -50.37 -21.36 4.14
N SER A 171 -50.24 -22.31 5.06
CA SER A 171 -49.35 -22.33 6.23
C SER A 171 -48.25 -23.40 6.09
N LEU A 172 -47.14 -23.21 6.83
CA LEU A 172 -46.12 -24.22 7.26
C LEU A 172 -45.20 -24.79 6.13
N THR A 173 -43.88 -25.04 6.24
CA THR A 173 -43.04 -25.60 7.32
C THR A 173 -41.54 -25.50 6.92
N ILE A 174 -40.66 -25.10 7.86
CA ILE A 174 -39.26 -25.53 8.14
C ILE A 174 -38.29 -25.83 6.95
N MET A 175 -37.14 -25.11 6.87
CA MET A 175 -35.76 -25.65 7.01
C MET A 175 -34.66 -24.61 6.70
N SER A 176 -33.73 -24.49 7.66
CA SER A 176 -32.32 -24.08 7.58
C SER A 176 -31.93 -22.58 7.46
N PRO A 177 -30.90 -22.14 8.21
CA PRO A 177 -30.45 -20.75 8.24
C PRO A 177 -29.59 -20.42 7.00
N PRO A 178 -29.57 -19.15 6.56
CA PRO A 178 -28.61 -18.72 5.55
C PRO A 178 -27.21 -18.70 6.18
N ILE A 179 -26.31 -19.50 5.62
CA ILE A 179 -24.87 -19.30 5.80
C ILE A 179 -24.56 -17.95 5.14
N HIS A 180 -24.39 -16.91 5.93
CA HIS A 180 -23.74 -15.69 5.45
C HIS A 180 -22.31 -16.06 5.08
N PRO A 181 -21.87 -15.88 3.83
CA PRO A 181 -20.45 -15.84 3.56
C PRO A 181 -19.88 -14.66 4.35
N THR A 182 -18.96 -14.96 5.25
CA THR A 182 -18.15 -13.97 5.96
C THR A 182 -17.52 -13.06 4.92
N GLN A 183 -18.05 -11.84 4.75
CA GLN A 183 -17.42 -10.82 3.93
C GLN A 183 -16.06 -10.54 4.57
N VAL A 184 -15.00 -10.93 3.87
CA VAL A 184 -13.64 -10.47 4.16
C VAL A 184 -13.67 -8.95 4.05
N PRO A 185 -13.16 -8.19 5.05
CA PRO A 185 -13.17 -6.74 4.98
C PRO A 185 -12.43 -6.27 3.74
N THR A 186 -13.15 -5.63 2.81
CA THR A 186 -12.54 -4.93 1.69
C THR A 186 -11.75 -3.75 2.27
N PRO A 187 -10.46 -3.59 1.94
CA PRO A 187 -9.65 -2.49 2.46
C PRO A 187 -10.29 -1.14 2.07
N THR A 188 -10.28 -0.20 3.00
CA THR A 188 -10.81 1.15 2.77
C THR A 188 -9.89 1.95 1.83
N LEU A 189 -10.44 2.90 1.07
CA LEU A 189 -9.68 3.76 0.14
C LEU A 189 -8.52 4.51 0.85
N GLU A 190 -8.66 4.80 2.14
CA GLU A 190 -7.58 5.41 2.92
C GLU A 190 -6.42 4.44 3.19
N GLU A 191 -6.69 3.16 3.44
CA GLU A 191 -5.66 2.12 3.62
C GLU A 191 -4.93 1.84 2.30
N ALA A 192 -5.66 1.77 1.17
CA ALA A 192 -5.07 1.68 -0.16
C ALA A 192 -4.25 2.93 -0.56
N ARG A 193 -4.58 4.11 0.01
CA ARG A 193 -3.80 5.35 -0.16
C ARG A 193 -2.50 5.37 0.67
N HIS A 194 -2.33 4.50 1.68
CA HIS A 194 -1.26 4.64 2.69
C HIS A 194 0.10 3.99 2.38
N ASN A 195 0.28 3.25 1.28
CA ASN A 195 1.56 3.07 0.56
C ASN A 195 1.46 1.92 -0.46
N PRO A 196 0.82 2.10 -1.63
CA PRO A 196 1.18 1.25 -2.75
C PRO A 196 2.64 1.58 -3.08
N ARG A 197 3.56 0.65 -2.75
CA ARG A 197 4.99 0.81 -3.02
C ARG A 197 5.16 1.27 -4.45
N ARG A 198 5.63 2.50 -4.69
CA ARG A 198 5.91 2.95 -6.05
C ARG A 198 7.14 2.18 -6.53
N HIS A 199 7.01 1.48 -7.65
CA HIS A 199 8.14 0.82 -8.30
C HIS A 199 8.72 1.77 -9.34
N SER A 200 9.96 2.20 -9.14
CA SER A 200 10.70 2.91 -10.18
C SER A 200 11.18 1.90 -11.21
N PHE A 201 10.87 2.15 -12.49
CA PHE A 201 11.37 1.34 -13.59
C PHE A 201 12.52 2.09 -14.24
N ASP A 202 13.71 1.49 -14.21
CA ASP A 202 14.75 1.91 -15.13
C ASP A 202 14.39 1.48 -16.57
N ARG A 203 15.10 2.02 -17.55
CA ARG A 203 14.86 1.74 -18.98
C ARG A 203 14.91 0.24 -19.32
N LEU A 204 15.70 -0.55 -18.58
CA LEU A 204 15.82 -2.01 -18.73
C LEU A 204 14.63 -2.77 -18.12
N SER A 205 14.05 -2.24 -17.05
CA SER A 205 12.86 -2.79 -16.40
C SER A 205 11.61 -2.48 -17.23
N MET A 206 11.59 -1.39 -18.00
CA MET A 206 10.51 -1.07 -18.94
C MET A 206 10.33 -2.15 -20.01
N SER A 207 11.41 -2.55 -20.70
CA SER A 207 11.29 -3.58 -21.75
C SER A 207 10.83 -4.92 -21.21
N LYS A 208 11.02 -5.18 -19.91
CA LYS A 208 10.47 -6.38 -19.24
C LYS A 208 9.00 -6.22 -18.86
N ALA A 209 8.60 -5.02 -18.45
CA ALA A 209 7.20 -4.70 -18.18
C ALA A 209 6.36 -4.81 -19.47
N GLU A 210 6.88 -4.36 -20.62
CA GLU A 210 6.25 -4.50 -21.94
C GLU A 210 6.03 -5.96 -22.37
N ILE A 211 6.82 -6.92 -21.86
CA ILE A 211 6.60 -8.35 -22.12
C ILE A 211 5.35 -8.86 -21.38
N ILE A 212 5.07 -8.31 -20.19
CA ILE A 212 3.95 -8.76 -19.34
C ILE A 212 2.68 -7.97 -19.64
N LEU A 213 2.83 -6.66 -19.86
CA LEU A 213 1.74 -5.71 -20.02
C LEU A 213 1.58 -5.40 -21.52
N PRO A 214 0.41 -5.66 -22.11
CA PRO A 214 0.12 -5.22 -23.48
C PRO A 214 0.35 -3.72 -23.66
N ASP A 215 0.74 -3.31 -24.86
CA ASP A 215 1.12 -1.92 -25.18
C ASP A 215 0.09 -0.88 -24.71
N HIS A 216 -1.21 -1.17 -24.88
CA HIS A 216 -2.28 -0.26 -24.47
C HIS A 216 -2.39 -0.13 -22.95
N LEU A 217 -2.24 -1.23 -22.19
CA LEU A 217 -2.25 -1.21 -20.74
C LEU A 217 -0.98 -0.56 -20.19
N PHE A 218 0.17 -0.82 -20.80
CA PHE A 218 1.42 -0.15 -20.46
C PHE A 218 1.36 1.35 -20.75
N GLY A 219 0.72 1.74 -21.85
CA GLY A 219 0.40 3.13 -22.21
C GLY A 219 -0.44 3.83 -21.14
N ALA A 220 -1.44 3.12 -20.60
CA ALA A 220 -2.39 3.60 -19.60
C ALA A 220 -1.85 3.73 -18.17
N LEU A 221 -0.61 3.31 -17.89
CA LEU A 221 -0.04 3.42 -16.55
C LEU A 221 0.21 4.88 -16.15
N ASP A 222 -0.08 5.21 -14.89
CA ASP A 222 0.27 6.49 -14.24
C ASP A 222 1.80 6.59 -14.10
N LYS A 223 2.43 7.29 -15.06
CA LYS A 223 3.87 7.47 -15.19
C LYS A 223 4.30 8.82 -14.61
N LEU A 224 5.23 8.79 -13.66
CA LEU A 224 5.90 9.97 -13.14
C LEU A 224 7.35 9.97 -13.63
N TYR A 225 7.68 10.93 -14.48
CA TYR A 225 9.04 11.11 -14.98
C TYR A 225 9.90 11.83 -13.94
N SER A 226 11.05 11.24 -13.60
CA SER A 226 12.11 11.87 -12.83
C SER A 226 13.17 12.38 -13.79
N THR A 227 13.27 13.70 -13.91
CA THR A 227 14.31 14.37 -14.71
C THR A 227 15.71 14.09 -14.17
N GLU A 228 15.86 13.99 -12.84
CA GLU A 228 17.14 13.76 -12.18
C GLU A 228 17.75 12.39 -12.51
N GLN A 229 16.90 11.37 -12.66
CA GLN A 229 17.34 10.01 -12.92
C GLN A 229 17.15 9.60 -14.38
N GLU A 230 16.54 10.46 -15.21
CA GLU A 230 16.03 10.14 -16.54
C GLU A 230 15.18 8.84 -16.56
N THR A 231 14.44 8.57 -15.48
CA THR A 231 13.62 7.36 -15.32
C THR A 231 12.14 7.68 -15.19
N PHE A 232 11.29 6.72 -15.55
CA PHE A 232 9.87 6.77 -15.27
C PHE A 232 9.55 5.85 -14.09
N SER A 233 8.81 6.37 -13.12
CA SER A 233 8.23 5.56 -12.05
C SER A 233 6.77 5.31 -12.34
N VAL A 234 6.31 4.07 -12.13
CA VAL A 234 4.90 3.72 -12.21
C VAL A 234 4.45 3.09 -10.91
N ARG A 235 3.17 3.24 -10.59
CA ARG A 235 2.60 2.65 -9.39
C ARG A 235 2.21 1.21 -9.67
N VAL A 236 3.07 0.27 -9.33
CA VAL A 236 2.75 -1.16 -9.31
C VAL A 236 2.80 -1.62 -7.86
N GLY A 237 1.79 -2.31 -7.38
CA GLY A 237 1.77 -2.94 -6.07
C GLY A 237 1.59 -4.43 -6.24
N MET A 238 2.30 -5.24 -5.46
CA MET A 238 2.02 -6.67 -5.39
C MET A 238 1.95 -7.09 -3.92
N GLU A 239 0.88 -7.77 -3.55
CA GLU A 239 0.59 -8.18 -2.18
C GLU A 239 0.10 -9.64 -2.16
N TYR A 240 0.57 -10.42 -1.20
CA TYR A 240 0.01 -11.75 -0.96
C TYR A 240 -1.28 -11.58 -0.15
N GLN A 241 -2.40 -12.08 -0.66
CA GLN A 241 -3.62 -12.13 0.15
C GLN A 241 -3.60 -13.37 1.03
N ASN A 242 -3.40 -14.54 0.41
CA ASN A 242 -3.45 -15.84 1.05
C ASN A 242 -2.31 -16.75 0.52
N ALA A 243 -2.26 -18.00 0.98
CA ALA A 243 -1.29 -18.99 0.48
C ALA A 243 -1.44 -19.26 -1.02
N ASP A 244 -2.64 -19.10 -1.59
CA ASP A 244 -2.95 -19.51 -2.97
C ASP A 244 -3.09 -18.34 -3.96
N ASP A 245 -3.31 -17.11 -3.45
CA ASP A 245 -3.62 -15.94 -4.26
C ASP A 245 -2.78 -14.71 -3.88
N GLY A 246 -2.42 -13.94 -4.90
CA GLY A 246 -1.84 -12.61 -4.75
C GLY A 246 -2.66 -11.55 -5.49
N THR A 247 -2.43 -10.30 -5.13
CA THR A 247 -3.01 -9.12 -5.77
C THR A 247 -1.93 -8.33 -6.47
N LEU A 248 -2.14 -8.03 -7.75
CA LEU A 248 -1.36 -7.09 -8.54
C LEU A 248 -2.19 -5.81 -8.74
N SER A 249 -1.69 -4.69 -8.25
CA SER A 249 -2.31 -3.37 -8.36
C SER A 249 -1.53 -2.51 -9.35
N LEU A 250 -2.20 -1.93 -10.35
CA LEU A 250 -1.62 -1.06 -11.37
C LEU A 250 -2.25 0.33 -11.26
N GLY A 251 -1.43 1.37 -11.10
CA GLY A 251 -1.88 2.75 -11.16
C GLY A 251 -2.18 3.14 -12.60
N ILE A 252 -3.40 3.57 -12.86
CA ILE A 252 -3.90 3.95 -14.19
C ILE A 252 -4.01 5.47 -14.26
N SER A 253 -3.49 6.07 -15.33
CA SER A 253 -3.55 7.50 -15.54
C SER A 253 -5.00 7.97 -15.75
N SER A 254 -5.31 9.18 -15.30
CA SER A 254 -6.69 9.70 -15.25
C SER A 254 -7.41 9.71 -16.61
N ASP A 255 -6.69 9.90 -17.70
CA ASP A 255 -7.19 9.92 -19.08
C ASP A 255 -7.53 8.53 -19.64
N HIS A 256 -7.04 7.46 -19.02
CA HIS A 256 -7.30 6.08 -19.44
C HIS A 256 -8.34 5.36 -18.58
N ILE A 257 -8.81 5.97 -17.49
CA ILE A 257 -9.80 5.33 -16.60
C ILE A 257 -11.13 5.11 -17.33
N ASP A 258 -11.62 6.08 -18.10
CA ASP A 258 -12.91 5.99 -18.79
C ASP A 258 -12.92 4.86 -19.84
N PRO A 259 -11.93 4.77 -20.77
CA PRO A 259 -11.84 3.63 -21.70
C PRO A 259 -11.73 2.27 -21.00
N ILE A 260 -11.00 2.18 -19.89
CA ILE A 260 -10.82 0.93 -19.14
C ILE A 260 -12.12 0.53 -18.43
N ALA A 261 -12.81 1.49 -17.80
CA ALA A 261 -14.10 1.26 -17.16
C ALA A 261 -15.15 0.76 -18.17
N GLU A 262 -15.17 1.35 -19.37
CA GLU A 262 -16.07 0.95 -20.44
C GLU A 262 -15.72 -0.44 -20.98
N THR A 263 -14.45 -0.70 -21.28
CA THR A 263 -14.01 -1.96 -21.89
C THR A 263 -14.14 -3.17 -20.96
N LEU A 264 -13.74 -3.01 -19.69
CA LEU A 264 -13.72 -4.11 -18.73
C LEU A 264 -15.05 -4.30 -18.00
N PHE A 265 -15.77 -3.21 -17.72
CA PHE A 265 -16.95 -3.23 -16.85
C PHE A 265 -18.23 -2.75 -17.55
N GLY A 266 -18.17 -2.27 -18.79
CA GLY A 266 -19.34 -1.75 -19.50
C GLY A 266 -19.87 -0.45 -18.90
N ILE A 267 -19.04 0.30 -18.16
CA ILE A 267 -19.45 1.50 -17.43
C ILE A 267 -18.90 2.75 -18.09
N HIS A 268 -19.80 3.67 -18.46
CA HIS A 268 -19.43 5.00 -18.89
C HIS A 268 -19.34 5.96 -17.70
N LEU A 269 -18.17 6.58 -17.53
CA LEU A 269 -17.94 7.60 -16.54
C LEU A 269 -18.36 8.98 -17.08
N LEU A 270 -18.94 9.79 -16.21
CA LEU A 270 -19.35 11.15 -16.45
C LEU A 270 -18.57 12.06 -15.51
N SER A 271 -17.88 13.05 -16.07
CA SER A 271 -17.17 14.06 -15.30
C SER A 271 -18.04 15.31 -15.14
N SER A 272 -18.32 15.71 -13.89
CA SER A 272 -19.06 16.94 -13.59
C SER A 272 -18.44 17.68 -12.42
N LYS A 273 -18.18 18.98 -12.56
CA LYS A 273 -17.65 19.86 -11.50
C LYS A 273 -16.41 19.29 -10.78
N LYS A 274 -15.48 18.70 -11.53
CA LYS A 274 -14.24 18.05 -11.03
C LYS A 274 -14.43 16.72 -10.30
N ASN A 275 -15.64 16.19 -10.21
CA ASN A 275 -15.90 14.85 -9.68
C ASN A 275 -16.26 13.89 -10.81
N ARG A 276 -15.95 12.60 -10.61
CA ARG A 276 -16.39 11.52 -11.49
C ARG A 276 -17.67 10.90 -10.95
N TYR A 277 -18.52 10.42 -11.85
CA TYR A 277 -19.74 9.68 -11.57
C TYR A 277 -19.90 8.60 -12.63
N TYR A 278 -20.65 7.53 -12.34
CA TYR A 278 -21.21 6.70 -13.41
C TYR A 278 -22.73 6.63 -13.26
N ARG A 279 -23.41 6.34 -14.37
CA ARG A 279 -24.88 6.34 -14.42
C ARG A 279 -25.42 4.92 -14.44
N ILE A 280 -26.26 4.60 -13.47
CA ILE A 280 -27.11 3.40 -13.49
C ILE A 280 -28.56 3.88 -13.68
N GLY A 281 -29.13 3.63 -14.86
CA GLY A 281 -30.47 4.12 -15.22
C GLY A 281 -30.51 5.66 -15.20
N LYS A 282 -31.24 6.24 -14.24
CA LYS A 282 -31.32 7.71 -14.04
C LYS A 282 -30.48 8.22 -12.87
N ALA A 283 -29.91 7.33 -12.06
CA ALA A 283 -29.12 7.71 -10.89
C ALA A 283 -27.66 7.94 -11.28
N SER A 284 -27.04 8.95 -10.66
CA SER A 284 -25.59 9.18 -10.71
C SER A 284 -24.97 8.72 -9.40
N ILE A 285 -24.00 7.81 -9.49
CA ILE A 285 -23.36 7.19 -8.33
C ILE A 285 -21.90 7.65 -8.29
N ALA A 286 -21.43 8.03 -7.10
CA ALA A 286 -20.02 8.32 -6.87
C ALA A 286 -19.20 7.04 -7.07
N PRO A 287 -18.15 7.06 -7.89
CA PRO A 287 -17.35 5.89 -8.15
C PRO A 287 -16.52 5.55 -6.90
N GLY A 288 -16.39 4.25 -6.67
CA GLY A 288 -15.59 3.70 -5.59
C GLY A 288 -14.82 2.50 -6.12
N LEU A 289 -15.09 1.32 -5.58
CA LEU A 289 -14.62 0.07 -6.16
C LEU A 289 -15.64 -0.41 -7.21
N VAL A 290 -15.20 -0.55 -8.46
CA VAL A 290 -15.96 -1.16 -9.54
C VAL A 290 -15.51 -2.63 -9.66
N GLN A 291 -16.47 -3.54 -9.62
CA GLN A 291 -16.26 -5.00 -9.73
C GLN A 291 -17.10 -5.56 -10.89
N ASP A 292 -17.11 -6.88 -11.04
CA ASP A 292 -17.87 -7.62 -12.05
C ASP A 292 -17.37 -7.36 -13.49
N CYS A 293 -16.06 -7.50 -13.69
CA CYS A 293 -15.44 -7.44 -15.02
C CYS A 293 -16.02 -8.51 -15.95
N ALA A 294 -16.35 -8.16 -17.19
CA ALA A 294 -16.81 -9.14 -18.18
C ALA A 294 -15.69 -10.15 -18.48
N ILE A 295 -15.98 -11.45 -18.39
CA ILE A 295 -14.96 -12.51 -18.57
C ILE A 295 -14.39 -12.47 -19.99
N ASP A 296 -15.24 -12.24 -20.99
CA ASP A 296 -14.86 -12.18 -22.40
C ASP A 296 -13.92 -11.00 -22.71
N SER A 297 -13.97 -9.93 -21.91
CA SER A 297 -13.09 -8.76 -22.06
C SER A 297 -11.66 -9.02 -21.59
N ILE A 298 -11.44 -10.00 -20.69
CA ILE A 298 -10.13 -10.21 -20.04
C ILE A 298 -9.07 -10.61 -21.06
N LEU A 299 -9.36 -11.58 -21.91
CA LEU A 299 -8.39 -12.12 -22.88
C LEU A 299 -7.92 -11.04 -23.85
N GLY A 300 -8.85 -10.22 -24.36
CA GLY A 300 -8.52 -9.15 -25.31
C GLY A 300 -7.75 -8.00 -24.68
N PHE A 301 -7.98 -7.71 -23.39
CA PHE A 301 -7.41 -6.55 -22.71
C PHE A 301 -6.06 -6.86 -22.04
N PHE A 302 -5.94 -7.97 -21.31
CA PHE A 302 -4.74 -8.22 -20.50
C PHE A 302 -3.61 -8.96 -21.22
N GLY A 303 -3.87 -9.50 -22.41
CA GLY A 303 -2.93 -10.37 -23.12
C GLY A 303 -2.77 -11.73 -22.44
N GLU A 304 -2.04 -12.64 -23.09
CA GLU A 304 -2.02 -14.06 -22.69
C GLU A 304 -1.46 -14.29 -21.28
N LEU A 305 -0.35 -13.64 -20.92
CA LEU A 305 0.33 -13.88 -19.65
C LEU A 305 -0.51 -13.45 -18.45
N LEU A 306 -1.03 -12.22 -18.46
CA LEU A 306 -1.87 -11.74 -17.37
C LEU A 306 -3.23 -12.43 -17.36
N THR A 307 -3.80 -12.74 -18.52
CA THR A 307 -5.05 -13.52 -18.59
C THR A 307 -4.89 -14.87 -17.92
N GLY A 308 -3.82 -15.61 -18.25
CA GLY A 308 -3.52 -16.88 -17.59
C GLY A 308 -3.28 -16.73 -16.09
N ALA A 309 -2.68 -15.61 -15.65
CA ALA A 309 -2.48 -15.31 -14.24
C ALA A 309 -3.80 -15.05 -13.49
N ILE A 310 -4.71 -14.28 -14.09
CA ILE A 310 -6.04 -13.96 -13.54
C ILE A 310 -6.89 -15.23 -13.49
N GLN A 311 -6.89 -16.02 -14.57
CA GLN A 311 -7.63 -17.27 -14.67
C GLN A 311 -7.17 -18.31 -13.63
N ALA A 312 -5.91 -18.27 -13.23
CA ALA A 312 -5.37 -19.14 -12.19
C ALA A 312 -5.72 -18.70 -10.75
N SER A 313 -6.39 -17.56 -10.56
CA SER A 313 -6.81 -17.13 -9.22
C SER A 313 -8.01 -17.94 -8.71
N ALA A 314 -8.10 -18.15 -7.40
CA ALA A 314 -9.23 -18.88 -6.82
C ALA A 314 -10.57 -18.15 -7.04
N ILE A 315 -10.56 -16.82 -7.07
CA ILE A 315 -11.74 -15.99 -7.32
C ILE A 315 -12.28 -16.23 -8.72
N PHE A 316 -11.41 -16.21 -9.74
CA PHE A 316 -11.84 -16.45 -11.12
C PHE A 316 -12.41 -17.86 -11.29
N GLU A 317 -11.75 -18.86 -10.71
CA GLU A 317 -12.21 -20.25 -10.75
C GLU A 317 -13.58 -20.42 -10.08
N LEU A 318 -13.82 -19.75 -8.96
CA LEU A 318 -15.12 -19.74 -8.29
C LEU A 318 -16.22 -19.14 -9.19
N ASP A 319 -15.95 -17.98 -9.82
CA ASP A 319 -16.89 -17.33 -10.74
C ASP A 319 -17.21 -18.21 -11.96
N ARG A 320 -16.19 -18.90 -12.48
CA ARG A 320 -16.32 -19.84 -13.60
C ARG A 320 -17.16 -21.06 -13.24
N VAL A 321 -16.93 -21.65 -12.05
CA VAL A 321 -17.73 -22.79 -11.54
C VAL A 321 -19.19 -22.37 -11.35
N ASN A 322 -19.42 -21.14 -10.90
CA ASN A 322 -20.75 -20.56 -10.75
C ASN A 322 -21.40 -20.15 -12.09
N LYS A 323 -20.71 -20.34 -13.22
CA LYS A 323 -21.16 -19.94 -14.57
C LYS A 323 -21.53 -18.45 -14.66
N SER A 324 -20.83 -17.62 -13.91
CA SER A 324 -20.98 -16.17 -14.03
C SER A 324 -20.46 -15.69 -15.38
N SER A 325 -21.12 -14.68 -15.97
CA SER A 325 -20.61 -13.97 -17.15
C SER A 325 -19.58 -12.90 -16.79
N THR A 326 -19.47 -12.57 -15.51
CA THR A 326 -18.56 -11.57 -14.95
C THR A 326 -17.67 -12.18 -13.86
N THR A 327 -16.56 -11.54 -13.55
CA THR A 327 -15.66 -11.97 -12.47
C THR A 327 -15.27 -10.84 -11.54
N GLN A 328 -15.05 -11.19 -10.27
CA GLN A 328 -14.51 -10.30 -9.25
C GLN A 328 -12.98 -10.32 -9.19
N ALA A 329 -12.33 -11.19 -9.96
CA ALA A 329 -10.86 -11.28 -10.01
C ALA A 329 -10.20 -10.03 -10.61
N VAL A 330 -10.98 -9.15 -11.26
CA VAL A 330 -10.54 -7.87 -11.77
C VAL A 330 -11.45 -6.78 -11.21
N ALA A 331 -10.84 -5.76 -10.60
CA ALA A 331 -11.56 -4.62 -10.04
C ALA A 331 -10.86 -3.31 -10.38
N LEU A 332 -11.61 -2.22 -10.46
CA LEU A 332 -11.09 -0.87 -10.73
C LEU A 332 -11.52 0.08 -9.62
N GLN A 333 -10.55 0.59 -8.87
CA GLN A 333 -10.78 1.59 -7.84
C GLN A 333 -10.59 2.99 -8.42
N ILE A 334 -11.61 3.82 -8.30
CA ILE A 334 -11.66 5.16 -8.90
C ILE A 334 -11.89 6.19 -7.79
N SER A 335 -11.10 7.25 -7.78
CA SER A 335 -11.30 8.40 -6.87
C SER A 335 -12.51 9.22 -7.32
N HIS A 336 -13.41 9.52 -6.39
CA HIS A 336 -14.51 10.48 -6.59
C HIS A 336 -14.03 11.93 -6.46
N ASP A 337 -13.01 12.18 -5.63
CA ASP A 337 -12.66 13.51 -5.14
C ASP A 337 -12.13 14.44 -6.24
N HIS A 338 -11.37 13.89 -7.19
CA HIS A 338 -10.80 14.64 -8.31
C HIS A 338 -10.78 13.82 -9.61
N VAL A 339 -11.31 14.41 -10.69
CA VAL A 339 -11.26 13.85 -12.06
C VAL A 339 -9.83 13.63 -12.55
N ASN A 340 -8.84 14.33 -12.02
CA ASN A 340 -7.45 14.16 -12.44
C ASN A 340 -6.71 13.09 -11.62
N ASP A 341 -7.35 12.50 -10.62
CA ASP A 341 -6.72 11.46 -9.82
C ASP A 341 -6.56 10.17 -10.66
N PRO A 342 -5.41 9.48 -10.51
CA PRO A 342 -5.21 8.17 -11.11
C PRO A 342 -6.13 7.12 -10.47
N GLY A 343 -6.48 6.11 -11.25
CA GLY A 343 -7.21 4.93 -10.80
C GLY A 343 -6.25 3.85 -10.33
N ILE A 344 -6.79 2.82 -9.70
CA ILE A 344 -6.03 1.62 -9.36
C ILE A 344 -6.77 0.41 -9.94
N LEU A 345 -6.17 -0.23 -10.93
CA LEU A 345 -6.64 -1.51 -11.47
C LEU A 345 -6.06 -2.64 -10.62
N ILE A 346 -6.94 -3.46 -10.05
CA ILE A 346 -6.60 -4.52 -9.09
C ILE A 346 -6.89 -5.86 -9.75
N LEU A 347 -5.88 -6.72 -9.80
CA LEU A 347 -5.92 -8.05 -10.41
C LEU A 347 -5.63 -9.09 -9.34
N HIS A 348 -6.56 -10.01 -9.12
CA HIS A 348 -6.33 -11.21 -8.34
C HIS A 348 -5.71 -12.27 -9.26
N ILE A 349 -4.57 -12.79 -8.87
CA ILE A 349 -3.77 -13.71 -9.68
C ILE A 349 -3.29 -14.90 -8.85
N GLY A 350 -3.23 -16.07 -9.47
CA GLY A 350 -2.74 -17.28 -8.81
C GLY A 350 -1.26 -17.16 -8.39
N LEU A 351 -0.89 -17.78 -7.27
CA LEU A 351 0.44 -17.63 -6.63
C LEU A 351 1.62 -17.90 -7.58
N CYS A 352 1.54 -18.97 -8.38
CA CYS A 352 2.62 -19.33 -9.31
C CYS A 352 2.88 -18.21 -10.33
N SER A 353 1.81 -17.64 -10.87
CA SER A 353 1.87 -16.53 -11.83
C SER A 353 2.32 -15.24 -11.16
N PHE A 354 1.87 -14.99 -9.93
CA PHE A 354 2.33 -13.87 -9.10
C PHE A 354 3.86 -13.85 -8.96
N VAL A 355 4.46 -14.99 -8.59
CA VAL A 355 5.91 -15.09 -8.42
C VAL A 355 6.66 -14.85 -9.74
N ASN A 356 6.12 -15.33 -10.86
CA ASN A 356 6.72 -15.14 -12.19
C ASN A 356 6.65 -13.68 -12.66
N ILE A 357 5.51 -13.03 -12.46
CA ILE A 357 5.32 -11.60 -12.77
C ILE A 357 6.25 -10.77 -11.89
N TRP A 358 6.28 -11.03 -10.58
CA TRP A 358 7.14 -10.31 -9.64
C TRP A 358 8.63 -10.40 -10.02
N LYS A 359 9.11 -11.60 -10.37
CA LYS A 359 10.50 -11.81 -10.81
C LYS A 359 10.84 -11.03 -12.08
N THR A 360 9.87 -10.88 -12.98
CA THR A 360 10.07 -10.20 -14.26
C THR A 360 10.05 -8.68 -14.08
N LEU A 361 9.18 -8.17 -13.20
CA LEU A 361 9.07 -6.74 -12.87
C LEU A 361 10.14 -6.25 -11.88
N SER A 362 10.71 -7.12 -11.06
CA SER A 362 11.75 -6.73 -10.10
C SER A 362 13.06 -6.38 -10.81
N PRO A 363 13.62 -5.17 -10.60
CA PRO A 363 14.91 -4.81 -11.17
C PRO A 363 16.00 -5.74 -10.58
N VAL A 364 16.72 -6.44 -11.45
CA VAL A 364 17.96 -7.12 -11.07
C VAL A 364 18.96 -6.01 -10.80
N LYS A 365 19.32 -5.75 -9.54
CA LYS A 365 20.41 -4.81 -9.24
C LYS A 365 21.66 -5.24 -10.02
N PRO A 366 22.23 -4.39 -10.90
CA PRO A 366 23.52 -4.70 -11.50
C PRO A 366 24.56 -4.74 -10.38
N ILE A 367 25.22 -5.88 -10.24
CA ILE A 367 26.37 -6.05 -9.34
C ILE A 367 27.54 -5.31 -10.00
N PRO A 368 28.25 -4.40 -9.31
CA PRO A 368 29.47 -3.82 -9.86
C PRO A 368 30.56 -4.89 -9.85
N LEU A 369 30.75 -5.56 -10.99
CA LEU A 369 31.85 -6.51 -11.18
C LEU A 369 33.11 -5.75 -11.59
N GLY A 370 33.96 -5.44 -10.61
CA GLY A 370 35.33 -5.02 -10.83
C GLY A 370 36.29 -6.20 -10.77
N ILE A 371 36.33 -7.07 -11.79
CA ILE A 371 37.44 -8.03 -12.03
C ILE A 371 37.55 -8.28 -13.56
N PRO A 372 38.76 -8.24 -14.16
CA PRO A 372 38.95 -8.34 -15.61
C PRO A 372 38.75 -9.78 -16.13
N TYR A 373 38.13 -9.89 -17.30
CA TYR A 373 37.93 -11.13 -18.05
C TYR A 373 39.18 -11.47 -18.87
N SER A 374 39.61 -12.74 -18.85
CA SER A 374 40.44 -13.35 -19.90
C SER A 374 39.64 -14.45 -20.59
N GLU A 375 39.60 -14.38 -21.92
CA GLU A 375 38.90 -15.28 -22.83
C GLU A 375 39.48 -16.70 -22.87
N SER A 376 38.64 -17.72 -23.14
CA SER A 376 38.78 -18.60 -24.33
C SER A 376 37.87 -19.87 -24.33
N ILE A 377 37.16 -20.04 -25.47
CA ILE A 377 36.61 -21.25 -26.18
C ILE A 377 35.32 -22.00 -25.69
N PRO A 378 34.56 -22.75 -26.55
CA PRO A 378 33.29 -22.30 -27.17
C PRO A 378 32.14 -23.38 -27.11
N PRO A 379 31.14 -23.50 -28.02
CA PRO A 379 29.73 -23.54 -27.63
C PRO A 379 29.01 -24.89 -27.88
N LEU A 380 28.12 -25.32 -26.98
CA LEU A 380 26.96 -26.17 -27.31
C LEU A 380 26.03 -26.31 -26.09
N GLY A 381 24.72 -26.13 -26.30
CA GLY A 381 23.67 -26.60 -25.37
C GLY A 381 22.82 -25.51 -24.74
N VAL A 382 21.76 -25.13 -25.44
CA VAL A 382 20.60 -24.38 -24.91
C VAL A 382 19.95 -25.18 -23.77
N ALA A 383 19.46 -24.48 -22.75
CA ALA A 383 18.60 -24.96 -21.65
C ALA A 383 19.26 -25.60 -20.41
N MET A 384 20.12 -24.88 -19.68
CA MET A 384 20.24 -25.10 -18.21
C MET A 384 21.02 -24.01 -17.45
N VAL A 385 20.88 -22.73 -17.77
CA VAL A 385 21.62 -21.68 -17.04
C VAL A 385 20.76 -20.44 -16.89
N ARG A 386 20.01 -20.33 -15.76
CA ARG A 386 19.56 -19.03 -15.21
C ARG A 386 19.00 -19.07 -13.78
N THR A 387 18.87 -20.24 -13.16
CA THR A 387 18.54 -20.36 -11.71
C THR A 387 19.77 -20.23 -10.79
N TYR A 388 20.99 -20.35 -11.34
CA TYR A 388 22.23 -20.37 -10.57
C TYR A 388 22.75 -19.00 -10.07
N PHE A 389 22.20 -17.88 -10.56
CA PHE A 389 22.77 -16.56 -10.26
C PHE A 389 22.25 -15.88 -8.99
N TYR A 390 21.18 -16.38 -8.37
CA TYR A 390 20.64 -15.81 -7.11
C TYR A 390 21.26 -16.40 -5.84
N MET A 391 22.12 -17.42 -5.95
CA MET A 391 22.80 -18.04 -4.80
C MET A 391 24.21 -17.51 -4.53
N ARG A 392 24.74 -16.61 -5.36
CA ARG A 392 26.14 -16.16 -5.28
C ARG A 392 26.39 -14.98 -4.32
N HIS A 393 25.35 -14.39 -3.72
CA HIS A 393 25.49 -13.19 -2.87
C HIS A 393 25.18 -13.35 -1.38
N MET A 394 24.93 -14.58 -0.91
CA MET A 394 25.01 -14.90 0.52
C MET A 394 26.32 -15.67 0.68
N GLY A 395 27.32 -15.08 1.34
CA GLY A 395 28.63 -15.69 1.62
C GLY A 395 28.52 -16.91 2.54
N LEU A 396 27.87 -17.96 2.06
CA LEU A 396 27.68 -19.25 2.69
C LEU A 396 28.38 -20.25 1.78
N THR A 397 29.29 -21.01 2.37
CA THR A 397 29.83 -22.23 1.79
C THR A 397 28.70 -23.07 1.19
N TYR A 398 28.91 -23.58 -0.02
CA TYR A 398 27.95 -24.38 -0.79
C TYR A 398 27.41 -25.53 0.07
N SER A 399 26.24 -25.33 0.68
CA SER A 399 25.38 -26.39 1.18
C SER A 399 24.20 -26.50 0.22
N LYS A 400 23.87 -27.72 -0.21
CA LYS A 400 22.73 -27.99 -1.09
C LYS A 400 21.47 -27.30 -0.52
N PRO A 401 20.62 -26.67 -1.35
CA PRO A 401 19.38 -26.07 -0.88
C PRO A 401 18.54 -27.10 -0.13
N PHE A 402 18.06 -26.72 1.05
CA PHE A 402 17.18 -27.55 1.87
C PHE A 402 15.87 -27.76 1.14
N ALA A 403 15.65 -28.96 0.61
CA ALA A 403 14.50 -29.32 -0.22
C ALA A 403 13.44 -30.03 0.63
N LEU A 404 12.19 -29.60 0.49
CA LEU A 404 11.03 -30.25 1.08
C LEU A 404 10.31 -31.06 0.00
N HIS A 405 9.93 -32.29 0.33
CA HIS A 405 9.20 -33.16 -0.57
C HIS A 405 7.86 -33.54 0.05
N PRO A 406 6.81 -33.78 -0.76
CA PRO A 406 5.58 -34.41 -0.29
C PRO A 406 5.89 -35.76 0.39
N LEU A 407 5.07 -36.13 1.37
CA LEU A 407 5.22 -37.39 2.09
C LEU A 407 4.89 -38.58 1.17
N ASP A 408 5.80 -39.56 1.11
CA ASP A 408 5.53 -40.79 0.36
C ASP A 408 4.44 -41.62 1.05
N LEU A 409 3.50 -42.15 0.24
CA LEU A 409 2.35 -42.91 0.74
C LEU A 409 2.74 -44.22 1.45
N GLU A 410 3.92 -44.74 1.16
CA GLU A 410 4.46 -45.99 1.72
C GLU A 410 5.02 -45.82 3.14
N VAL A 411 5.19 -44.58 3.61
CA VAL A 411 5.76 -44.32 4.94
C VAL A 411 4.74 -44.63 6.03
N VAL A 412 5.07 -45.62 6.86
CA VAL A 412 4.31 -46.02 8.06
C VAL A 412 4.88 -45.31 9.29
N PHE A 413 4.01 -44.80 10.15
CA PHE A 413 4.32 -43.94 11.31
C PHE A 413 4.15 -44.67 12.66
N ASP A 414 4.23 -46.01 12.69
CA ASP A 414 3.97 -46.81 13.89
C ASP A 414 4.95 -46.51 15.05
N ASP A 415 6.15 -46.04 14.72
CA ASP A 415 7.24 -45.65 15.62
C ASP A 415 7.44 -44.12 15.70
N ALA A 416 6.49 -43.33 15.19
CA ALA A 416 6.63 -41.88 15.13
C ALA A 416 6.41 -41.20 16.51
N GLN A 417 7.19 -40.14 16.76
CA GLN A 417 7.10 -39.33 17.97
C GLN A 417 6.04 -38.22 17.79
N PRO A 418 5.27 -37.88 18.83
CA PRO A 418 4.34 -36.76 18.77
C PRO A 418 5.08 -35.41 18.75
N THR A 419 4.45 -34.40 18.16
CA THR A 419 4.90 -33.00 18.23
C THR A 419 4.44 -32.29 19.52
N PRO A 420 5.10 -31.20 19.97
CA PRO A 420 6.21 -30.50 19.34
C PRO A 420 7.56 -31.21 19.48
N CYS A 421 8.40 -31.11 18.45
CA CYS A 421 9.72 -31.73 18.43
C CYS A 421 10.76 -30.80 17.79
N TRP A 422 11.97 -30.78 18.34
CA TRP A 422 13.15 -30.16 17.73
C TRP A 422 14.05 -31.23 17.13
N ILE A 423 14.45 -31.03 15.88
CA ILE A 423 15.37 -31.92 15.17
C ILE A 423 16.62 -31.16 14.80
N ILE A 424 17.76 -31.63 15.30
CA ILE A 424 19.07 -31.11 14.92
C ILE A 424 19.54 -31.85 13.68
N GLY A 425 19.89 -31.12 12.62
CA GLY A 425 20.37 -31.68 11.38
C GLY A 425 21.69 -32.42 11.54
N LYS A 426 21.70 -33.66 11.07
CA LYS A 426 22.79 -34.64 11.04
C LYS A 426 22.84 -35.37 9.70
N ASN A 427 22.28 -34.75 8.65
CA ASN A 427 22.02 -35.34 7.34
C ASN A 427 21.06 -36.56 7.39
N GLN A 428 20.14 -36.59 8.35
CA GLN A 428 19.17 -37.66 8.51
C GLN A 428 17.86 -37.36 7.76
N GLN A 429 17.14 -38.41 7.36
CA GLN A 429 15.84 -38.30 6.73
C GLN A 429 14.76 -38.16 7.80
N ILE A 430 13.81 -37.26 7.58
CA ILE A 430 12.65 -37.08 8.45
C ILE A 430 11.35 -37.13 7.65
N TYR A 431 10.31 -37.59 8.30
CA TYR A 431 8.95 -37.64 7.80
C TYR A 431 8.01 -37.02 8.83
N TRP A 432 7.03 -36.24 8.41
CA TRP A 432 6.04 -35.65 9.31
C TRP A 432 4.64 -35.70 8.71
N ARG A 433 3.65 -35.77 9.59
CA ARG A 433 2.22 -35.64 9.26
C ARG A 433 1.55 -34.63 10.16
N ARG A 434 0.69 -33.79 9.59
CA ARG A 434 -0.16 -32.80 10.27
C ARG A 434 0.65 -31.84 11.16
N CYS A 435 1.83 -31.43 10.66
CA CYS A 435 2.73 -30.52 11.38
C CYS A 435 2.90 -29.23 10.59
N PHE A 436 2.91 -28.08 11.26
CA PHE A 436 3.66 -26.93 10.78
C PHE A 436 5.15 -27.15 11.04
N MET A 437 5.99 -26.62 10.17
CA MET A 437 7.44 -26.76 10.25
C MET A 437 8.10 -25.39 10.19
N ARG A 438 9.13 -25.17 11.01
CA ARG A 438 10.02 -24.01 10.93
C ARG A 438 11.47 -24.45 10.86
N VAL A 439 12.23 -23.87 9.94
CA VAL A 439 13.64 -24.17 9.69
C VAL A 439 14.49 -23.06 10.28
N TYR A 440 15.46 -23.40 11.12
CA TYR A 440 16.41 -22.47 11.73
C TYR A 440 17.83 -22.83 11.30
N SER A 441 18.73 -21.85 11.36
CA SER A 441 20.17 -22.13 11.35
C SER A 441 20.62 -22.39 12.78
N ASN A 442 21.60 -23.28 12.95
CA ASN A 442 22.32 -23.45 14.21
C ASN A 442 22.86 -22.15 14.82
N THR A 443 23.15 -21.14 13.99
CA THR A 443 23.64 -19.81 14.42
C THR A 443 22.52 -18.83 14.79
N ASN A 444 21.27 -19.08 14.38
CA ASN A 444 20.15 -18.17 14.61
C ASN A 444 18.85 -18.95 14.83
N LYS A 445 18.50 -19.13 16.12
CA LYS A 445 17.26 -19.77 16.57
C LYS A 445 16.08 -18.81 16.72
N TYR A 446 16.30 -17.51 16.57
CA TYR A 446 15.26 -16.49 16.80
C TYR A 446 14.40 -16.23 15.55
N PHE A 447 14.97 -16.39 14.36
CA PHE A 447 14.28 -16.16 13.10
C PHE A 447 14.31 -17.42 12.23
N ALA A 448 13.12 -17.93 11.89
CA ALA A 448 12.99 -19.04 10.96
C ALA A 448 13.42 -18.60 9.56
N GLN A 449 14.31 -19.37 8.93
CA GLN A 449 14.76 -19.19 7.55
C GLN A 449 13.71 -19.66 6.54
N ALA A 450 12.85 -20.60 6.94
CA ALA A 450 11.71 -21.05 6.16
C ALA A 450 10.61 -21.58 7.10
N SER A 451 9.37 -21.55 6.64
CA SER A 451 8.22 -22.12 7.34
C SER A 451 7.27 -22.82 6.37
N CYS A 452 6.78 -24.00 6.75
CA CYS A 452 5.61 -24.64 6.13
C CYS A 452 4.45 -24.51 7.13
N GLU A 453 3.25 -24.24 6.64
CA GLU A 453 2.02 -24.39 7.42
C GLU A 453 1.73 -25.87 7.69
N ILE A 454 0.55 -26.21 8.23
CA ILE A 454 0.21 -27.59 8.57
C ILE A 454 0.22 -28.45 7.29
N CYS A 455 1.26 -29.27 7.15
CA CYS A 455 1.52 -30.06 5.96
C CYS A 455 2.01 -31.47 6.33
N ASP A 456 1.92 -32.38 5.38
CA ASP A 456 2.55 -33.70 5.41
C ASP A 456 3.75 -33.65 4.47
N GLY A 457 4.92 -34.12 4.92
CA GLY A 457 6.10 -34.04 4.09
C GLY A 457 7.27 -34.86 4.59
N GLN A 458 8.35 -34.79 3.82
CA GLN A 458 9.62 -35.43 4.12
C GLN A 458 10.80 -34.59 3.62
N CYS A 459 11.95 -34.70 4.30
CA CYS A 459 13.18 -34.05 3.88
C CYS A 459 14.43 -34.66 4.53
N ILE A 460 15.60 -34.38 3.96
CA ILE A 460 16.90 -34.61 4.59
C ILE A 460 17.29 -33.35 5.35
N VAL A 461 17.60 -33.47 6.65
CA VAL A 461 17.99 -32.33 7.49
C VAL A 461 19.51 -32.21 7.54
N PRO A 462 20.13 -31.28 6.80
CA PRO A 462 21.57 -31.21 6.72
C PRO A 462 22.18 -30.69 8.03
N GLU A 463 23.43 -31.05 8.28
CA GLU A 463 24.19 -30.50 9.40
C GLU A 463 24.18 -28.96 9.42
N GLY A 464 24.05 -28.39 10.63
CA GLY A 464 23.97 -26.94 10.83
C GLY A 464 22.57 -26.33 10.65
N LYS A 465 21.54 -27.15 10.38
CA LYS A 465 20.12 -26.75 10.43
C LYS A 465 19.45 -27.33 11.65
N GLU A 466 18.41 -26.65 12.12
CA GLU A 466 17.51 -27.16 13.15
C GLU A 466 16.07 -27.00 12.68
N LEU A 467 15.23 -28.00 12.90
CA LEU A 467 13.81 -27.96 12.58
C LEU A 467 12.98 -27.94 13.85
N PHE A 468 11.97 -27.10 13.87
CA PHE A 468 10.89 -27.16 14.84
C PHE A 468 9.61 -27.61 14.16
N LEU A 469 9.07 -28.74 14.61
CA LEU A 469 7.82 -29.31 14.12
C LEU A 469 6.78 -29.21 15.22
N GLY A 470 5.60 -28.69 14.89
CA GLY A 470 4.49 -28.52 15.83
C GLY A 470 3.15 -28.75 15.14
N GLY A 471 2.11 -29.13 15.87
CA GLY A 471 0.78 -29.31 15.30
C GLY A 471 -0.11 -30.18 16.19
N LYS A 472 -1.41 -29.86 16.28
CA LYS A 472 -2.32 -30.68 17.09
C LYS A 472 -2.51 -32.05 16.43
N GLY A 473 -2.03 -33.11 17.09
CA GLY A 473 -2.04 -34.46 16.55
C GLY A 473 -1.02 -34.68 15.42
N GLY A 474 0.03 -33.86 15.38
CA GLY A 474 1.14 -34.03 14.44
C GLY A 474 2.16 -35.06 14.95
N TYR A 475 2.71 -35.85 14.04
CA TYR A 475 3.69 -36.89 14.34
C TYR A 475 4.91 -36.76 13.43
N VAL A 476 6.06 -37.14 13.95
CA VAL A 476 7.36 -37.05 13.28
C VAL A 476 8.13 -38.35 13.43
N LYS A 477 8.62 -38.88 12.31
CA LYS A 477 9.50 -40.05 12.26
C LYS A 477 10.87 -39.62 11.78
N VAL A 478 11.90 -39.99 12.52
CA VAL A 478 13.31 -39.71 12.19
C VAL A 478 13.95 -41.03 11.80
N GLN A 479 14.51 -41.10 10.60
CA GLN A 479 15.26 -42.24 10.10
C GLN A 479 16.72 -41.84 10.03
N GLU A 480 17.51 -42.39 10.97
CA GLU A 480 18.97 -42.19 11.04
C GLU A 480 19.71 -42.85 9.87
#